data_AF-A0A0N5AIL0-F1
#
_entry.id   AF-A0A0N5AIL0-F1
#
_cell.length_a   1.000
_cell.length_b   1.000
_cell.length_c   1.000
_cell.angle_alpha   90.00
_cell.angle_beta   90.00
_cell.angle_gamma   90.00
#
_symmetry.space_group_name_H-M   'P 1'
#
loop_
_entity.id
_entity.type
_entity.pdbx_description
1 polymer ?
#
loop_
_entity_poly.entity_id
_entity_poly.type
_entity_poly.pdbx_seq_one_letter_code
_entity_poly.pdbx_strand_id
1 'polypeptide(L)'
;LVSNYGIDPEITSYVNKLNFYVFPILNPDGYVFSRTSNDSLVRQWRKNRAPSNCSGYMPYRERICCYGVDLNRNYDFEFNQSNIRFNNPCNDEYQGPFPFSEPETRAVRDYLLGEELRDNVDLLISFHTHGEMIILPYNHKRNSYPGDYHDLQQLAQKASEKIREDGSTDYQIGTAADMVGPATGGASDWIKNNTSIKYVYVIELPPDLSTSFAFQMKPHWLYPTFTELWRGLKVFINEIIQWREL
;
A
#
# COMPACT_ATOMS: atom_id res chain seq x y z
N LEU A 1 6.19 0.36 19.73
CA LEU A 1 5.54 -0.87 20.22
C LEU A 1 6.47 -1.66 21.14
N VAL A 2 7.50 -2.34 20.64
CA VAL A 2 8.38 -3.21 21.48
C VAL A 2 9.14 -2.43 22.56
N SER A 3 9.86 -1.36 22.20
CA SER A 3 10.75 -0.66 23.14
C SER A 3 10.06 0.10 24.28
N ASN A 4 8.75 0.34 24.17
CA ASN A 4 7.97 1.14 25.13
C ASN A 4 6.85 0.34 25.80
N TYR A 5 6.70 -0.95 25.52
CA TYR A 5 5.74 -1.81 26.20
C TYR A 5 6.15 -2.00 27.67
N GLY A 6 5.22 -1.78 28.61
CA GLY A 6 5.49 -1.78 30.05
C GLY A 6 6.15 -0.51 30.58
N ILE A 7 6.46 0.47 29.72
CA ILE A 7 7.07 1.75 30.08
C ILE A 7 6.09 2.90 29.81
N ASP A 8 5.60 2.98 28.57
CA ASP A 8 4.62 3.97 28.15
C ASP A 8 3.20 3.39 28.35
N PRO A 9 2.34 4.04 29.16
CA PRO A 9 0.99 3.53 29.42
C PRO A 9 0.10 3.44 28.18
N GLU A 10 0.24 4.37 27.22
CA GLU A 10 -0.52 4.40 25.97
C GLU A 10 -0.09 3.21 25.08
N ILE A 11 1.22 3.01 24.88
CA ILE A 11 1.75 1.87 24.11
C ILE A 11 1.39 0.54 24.76
N THR A 12 1.46 0.47 26.09
CA THR A 12 1.10 -0.73 26.85
C THR A 12 -0.38 -1.07 26.66
N SER A 13 -1.25 -0.05 26.72
CA SER A 13 -2.68 -0.21 26.44
C SER A 13 -2.92 -0.75 25.02
N TYR A 14 -2.23 -0.21 24.02
CA TYR A 14 -2.37 -0.66 22.63
C TYR A 14 -2.06 -2.15 22.46
N VAL A 15 -0.90 -2.58 22.95
CA VAL A 15 -0.44 -3.97 22.80
C VAL A 15 -1.29 -4.93 23.63
N ASN A 16 -1.86 -4.49 24.75
CA ASN A 16 -2.75 -5.32 25.57
C ASN A 16 -4.16 -5.48 24.96
N LYS A 17 -4.59 -4.53 24.12
CA LYS A 17 -5.95 -4.52 23.54
C LYS A 17 -6.00 -5.00 22.10
N LEU A 18 -4.90 -4.90 21.35
CA LEU A 18 -4.84 -5.18 19.92
C LEU A 18 -3.67 -6.09 19.58
N ASN A 19 -3.87 -6.90 18.53
CA ASN A 19 -2.79 -7.63 17.87
C ASN A 19 -2.25 -6.80 16.69
N PHE A 20 -0.92 -6.67 16.60
CA PHE A 20 -0.26 -5.95 15.51
C PHE A 20 0.46 -6.93 14.59
N TYR A 21 -0.05 -7.09 13.37
CA TYR A 21 0.61 -7.86 12.32
C TYR A 21 1.41 -6.92 11.42
N VAL A 22 2.73 -7.10 11.36
CA VAL A 22 3.62 -6.23 10.59
C VAL A 22 4.39 -7.04 9.56
N PHE A 23 4.14 -6.74 8.29
CA PHE A 23 4.83 -7.35 7.15
C PHE A 23 5.81 -6.34 6.53
N PRO A 24 7.08 -6.33 6.94
CA PRO A 24 8.01 -5.28 6.53
C PRO A 24 8.33 -5.32 5.03
N ILE A 25 8.33 -6.51 4.42
CA ILE A 25 8.71 -6.71 3.03
C ILE A 25 7.78 -7.75 2.41
N LEU A 26 6.84 -7.30 1.58
CA LEU A 26 5.93 -8.17 0.81
C LEU A 26 6.50 -8.56 -0.57
N ASN A 27 7.56 -7.89 -1.03
CA ASN A 27 8.28 -8.19 -2.27
C ASN A 27 9.77 -8.45 -1.95
N PRO A 28 10.13 -9.60 -1.35
CA PRO A 28 11.49 -9.87 -0.92
C PRO A 28 12.47 -9.93 -2.10
N ASP A 29 12.07 -10.53 -3.22
CA ASP A 29 12.96 -10.68 -4.37
C ASP A 29 13.23 -9.34 -5.06
N GLY A 30 12.20 -8.51 -5.25
CA GLY A 30 12.36 -7.15 -5.78
C GLY A 30 13.19 -6.28 -4.85
N TYR A 31 12.99 -6.41 -3.53
CA TYR A 31 13.79 -5.70 -2.53
C TYR A 31 15.28 -6.05 -2.63
N VAL A 32 15.61 -7.35 -2.65
CA VAL A 32 17.00 -7.81 -2.80
C VAL A 32 17.59 -7.35 -4.14
N PHE A 33 16.85 -7.52 -5.24
CA PHE A 33 17.29 -7.13 -6.57
C PHE A 33 17.70 -5.64 -6.61
N SER A 34 16.88 -4.75 -6.03
CA SER A 34 17.13 -3.31 -5.98
C SER A 34 18.44 -2.92 -5.28
N ARG A 35 19.05 -3.83 -4.52
CA ARG A 35 20.27 -3.61 -3.74
C ARG A 35 21.51 -4.25 -4.38
N THR A 36 21.35 -4.93 -5.51
CA THR A 36 22.47 -5.58 -6.20
C THR A 36 23.31 -4.61 -7.03
N SER A 37 22.76 -3.45 -7.38
CA SER A 37 23.44 -2.40 -8.14
C SER A 37 22.86 -1.02 -7.84
N ASN A 38 23.67 0.03 -8.03
CA ASN A 38 23.23 1.42 -8.02
C ASN A 38 22.73 1.90 -9.39
N ASP A 39 22.78 1.05 -10.42
CA ASP A 39 22.19 1.34 -11.72
C ASP A 39 20.68 1.60 -11.58
N SER A 40 20.16 2.66 -12.20
CA SER A 40 18.76 3.06 -12.04
C SER A 40 17.77 1.96 -12.47
N LEU A 41 18.09 1.15 -13.48
CA LEU A 41 17.23 0.04 -13.92
C LEU A 41 17.12 -1.08 -12.87
N VAL A 42 18.08 -1.13 -11.94
CA VAL A 42 18.09 -2.07 -10.80
C VAL A 42 17.55 -1.39 -9.55
N ARG A 43 18.13 -0.24 -9.17
CA ARG A 43 17.84 0.44 -7.91
C ARG A 43 16.40 0.95 -7.81
N GLN A 44 15.77 1.27 -8.95
CA GLN A 44 14.37 1.72 -9.04
C GLN A 44 13.39 0.58 -9.38
N TRP A 45 13.83 -0.68 -9.32
CA TRP A 45 12.95 -1.82 -9.59
C TRP A 45 11.77 -1.87 -8.61
N ARG A 46 10.55 -1.94 -9.16
CA ARG A 46 9.29 -1.93 -8.40
C ARG A 46 8.60 -3.29 -8.34
N LYS A 47 8.59 -4.01 -9.47
CA LYS A 47 7.86 -5.28 -9.62
C LYS A 47 8.48 -6.40 -8.78
N ASN A 48 7.83 -7.55 -8.69
CA ASN A 48 8.51 -8.75 -8.17
C ASN A 48 9.56 -9.28 -9.18
N ARG A 49 10.07 -10.50 -8.95
CA ARG A 49 11.07 -11.15 -9.82
C ARG A 49 10.55 -12.41 -10.51
N ALA A 50 9.26 -12.43 -10.84
CA ALA A 50 8.67 -13.49 -11.66
C ALA A 50 9.51 -13.75 -12.93
N PRO A 51 9.56 -15.01 -13.42
CA PRO A 51 10.29 -15.38 -14.63
C PRO A 51 9.95 -14.48 -15.84
N SER A 52 10.89 -14.38 -16.78
CA SER A 52 10.70 -13.51 -17.93
C SER A 52 9.50 -13.94 -18.78
N ASN A 53 8.69 -12.95 -19.15
CA ASN A 53 7.66 -13.07 -20.16
C ASN A 53 8.14 -12.33 -21.42
N CYS A 54 8.26 -13.08 -22.52
CA CYS A 54 8.72 -12.58 -23.82
C CYS A 54 7.58 -12.13 -24.75
N SER A 55 6.40 -11.84 -24.23
CA SER A 55 5.30 -11.20 -24.98
C SER A 55 5.37 -9.66 -24.95
N GLY A 56 6.40 -9.09 -24.32
CA GLY A 56 6.56 -7.65 -24.20
C GLY A 56 6.80 -6.95 -25.53
N TYR A 57 6.44 -5.68 -25.59
CA TYR A 57 6.69 -4.84 -26.75
C TYR A 57 7.03 -3.40 -26.32
N MET A 58 7.79 -2.73 -27.15
CA MET A 58 8.14 -1.30 -27.10
C MET A 58 7.93 -0.71 -28.49
N PRO A 59 7.93 0.63 -28.66
CA PRO A 59 7.91 1.22 -29.98
C PRO A 59 8.95 0.57 -30.90
N TYR A 60 8.50 0.04 -32.04
CA TYR A 60 9.31 -0.62 -33.06
C TYR A 60 9.98 -1.95 -32.67
N ARG A 61 9.62 -2.56 -31.53
CA ARG A 61 10.22 -3.83 -31.09
C ARG A 61 9.23 -4.71 -30.33
N GLU A 62 9.05 -5.94 -30.80
CA GLU A 62 8.19 -6.95 -30.18
C GLU A 62 9.00 -8.10 -29.59
N ARG A 63 8.31 -8.98 -28.85
CA ARG A 63 8.86 -10.18 -28.21
C ARG A 63 10.00 -9.90 -27.23
N ILE A 64 9.89 -8.79 -26.52
CA ILE A 64 10.86 -8.38 -25.50
C ILE A 64 10.61 -9.20 -24.23
N CYS A 65 11.65 -9.87 -23.76
CA CYS A 65 11.63 -10.61 -22.49
C CYS A 65 11.79 -9.64 -21.32
N CYS A 66 10.73 -9.47 -20.55
CA CYS A 66 10.70 -8.63 -19.35
C CYS A 66 10.30 -9.45 -18.13
N TYR A 67 10.84 -9.09 -16.97
CA TYR A 67 10.64 -9.82 -15.72
C TYR A 67 9.63 -9.13 -14.83
N GLY A 68 8.99 -9.92 -13.97
CA GLY A 68 8.20 -9.41 -12.85
C GLY A 68 6.81 -8.88 -13.21
N VAL A 69 5.97 -8.85 -12.17
CA VAL A 69 4.59 -8.40 -12.13
C VAL A 69 4.45 -7.31 -11.07
N ASP A 70 3.59 -6.31 -11.32
CA ASP A 70 3.21 -5.35 -10.29
C ASP A 70 2.26 -6.04 -9.30
N LEU A 71 2.76 -6.29 -8.10
CA LEU A 71 1.99 -6.94 -7.05
C LEU A 71 0.74 -6.13 -6.66
N ASN A 72 0.75 -4.80 -6.78
CA ASN A 72 -0.42 -3.96 -6.52
C ASN A 72 -1.30 -3.74 -7.77
N ARG A 73 -1.18 -4.63 -8.76
CA ARG A 73 -2.12 -4.75 -9.89
C ARG A 73 -2.55 -6.20 -10.13
N ASN A 74 -2.12 -7.14 -9.29
CA ASN A 74 -2.30 -8.58 -9.47
C ASN A 74 -3.48 -9.15 -8.68
N TYR A 75 -4.29 -8.35 -7.99
CA TYR A 75 -5.44 -8.84 -7.23
C TYR A 75 -6.68 -9.02 -8.12
N ASP A 76 -7.60 -9.90 -7.73
CA ASP A 76 -8.85 -10.18 -8.46
C ASP A 76 -9.94 -9.14 -8.17
N PHE A 77 -9.64 -7.88 -8.48
CA PHE A 77 -10.59 -6.78 -8.33
C PHE A 77 -10.53 -5.89 -9.56
N GLU A 78 -11.59 -5.94 -10.38
CA GLU A 78 -11.66 -5.25 -11.67
C GLU A 78 -10.45 -5.55 -12.58
N PHE A 79 -9.80 -6.72 -12.39
CA PHE A 79 -8.61 -7.12 -13.12
C PHE A 79 -8.90 -7.11 -14.62
N ASN A 80 -8.14 -6.32 -15.37
CA ASN A 80 -8.49 -6.03 -16.76
C ASN A 80 -7.26 -5.69 -17.61
N GLN A 81 -6.92 -6.63 -18.48
CA GLN A 81 -5.79 -6.54 -19.41
C GLN A 81 -6.15 -6.02 -20.81
N SER A 82 -7.32 -5.41 -20.96
CA SER A 82 -7.65 -4.68 -22.20
C SER A 82 -6.79 -3.43 -22.36
N ASN A 83 -6.37 -2.82 -21.25
CA ASN A 83 -5.43 -1.70 -21.29
C ASN A 83 -4.00 -2.22 -21.48
N ILE A 84 -3.35 -1.65 -22.49
CA ILE A 84 -1.99 -1.93 -22.91
C ILE A 84 -0.95 -1.79 -21.77
N ARG A 85 -1.19 -0.86 -20.83
CA ARG A 85 -0.42 -0.63 -19.59
C ARG A 85 -0.39 -1.85 -18.68
N PHE A 86 -1.52 -2.56 -18.60
CA PHE A 86 -1.77 -3.67 -17.68
C PHE A 86 -1.42 -5.04 -18.28
N ASN A 87 -1.28 -5.13 -19.61
CA ASN A 87 -1.03 -6.36 -20.35
C ASN A 87 0.38 -6.46 -20.97
N ASN A 88 1.24 -5.47 -20.77
CA ASN A 88 2.61 -5.51 -21.29
C ASN A 88 3.60 -5.90 -20.20
N PRO A 89 4.28 -7.05 -20.27
CA PRO A 89 5.25 -7.45 -19.25
C PRO A 89 6.45 -6.51 -19.10
N CYS A 90 6.67 -5.61 -20.06
CA CYS A 90 7.69 -4.57 -19.96
C CYS A 90 7.19 -3.26 -19.31
N ASN A 91 5.90 -3.16 -18.97
CA ASN A 91 5.36 -2.04 -18.21
C ASN A 91 5.51 -2.29 -16.71
N ASP A 92 5.70 -1.21 -15.95
CA ASP A 92 5.83 -1.25 -14.49
C ASP A 92 4.53 -1.64 -13.78
N GLU A 93 3.39 -1.53 -14.46
CA GLU A 93 2.05 -1.88 -13.95
C GLU A 93 1.46 -3.13 -14.60
N TYR A 94 2.33 -3.96 -15.19
CA TYR A 94 1.92 -5.26 -15.70
C TYR A 94 1.23 -6.09 -14.61
N GLN A 95 0.00 -6.53 -14.87
CA GLN A 95 -0.82 -7.22 -13.86
C GLN A 95 -0.46 -8.70 -13.67
N GLY A 96 0.40 -9.26 -14.52
CA GLY A 96 0.62 -10.71 -14.55
C GLY A 96 -0.39 -11.44 -15.43
N PRO A 97 -0.21 -12.74 -15.71
CA PRO A 97 -1.05 -13.47 -16.67
C PRO A 97 -2.51 -13.70 -16.22
N PHE A 98 -2.78 -13.63 -14.91
CA PHE A 98 -4.11 -13.77 -14.33
C PHE A 98 -4.10 -13.25 -12.88
N PRO A 99 -5.27 -12.96 -12.26
CA PRO A 99 -5.32 -12.54 -10.87
C PRO A 99 -4.67 -13.55 -9.92
N PHE A 100 -3.88 -13.08 -8.98
CA PHE A 100 -3.12 -13.88 -8.02
C PHE A 100 -2.14 -14.86 -8.68
N SER A 101 -1.58 -14.52 -9.84
CA SER A 101 -0.50 -15.28 -10.47
C SER A 101 0.76 -15.33 -9.62
N GLU A 102 0.99 -14.32 -8.78
CA GLU A 102 2.20 -14.20 -7.98
C GLU A 102 2.06 -14.88 -6.61
N PRO A 103 3.09 -15.61 -6.13
CA PRO A 103 3.04 -16.23 -4.81
C PRO A 103 2.91 -15.20 -3.68
N GLU A 104 3.46 -14.01 -3.84
CA GLU A 104 3.41 -12.94 -2.83
C GLU A 104 1.98 -12.41 -2.63
N THR A 105 1.23 -12.21 -3.72
CA THR A 105 -0.17 -11.74 -3.64
C THR A 105 -1.09 -12.84 -3.13
N ARG A 106 -0.83 -14.11 -3.49
CA ARG A 106 -1.51 -15.26 -2.89
C ARG A 106 -1.25 -15.36 -1.39
N ALA A 107 -0.01 -15.16 -0.94
CA ALA A 107 0.32 -15.23 0.48
C ALA A 107 -0.47 -14.20 1.30
N VAL A 108 -0.58 -12.95 0.82
CA VAL A 108 -1.41 -11.93 1.49
C VAL A 108 -2.88 -12.32 1.50
N ARG A 109 -3.43 -12.73 0.35
CA ARG A 109 -4.81 -13.20 0.23
C ARG A 109 -5.11 -14.35 1.19
N ASP A 110 -4.29 -15.39 1.15
CA ASP A 110 -4.50 -16.62 1.90
C ASP A 110 -4.35 -16.39 3.40
N TYR A 111 -3.47 -15.47 3.82
CA TYR A 111 -3.34 -15.11 5.23
C TYR A 111 -4.54 -14.29 5.72
N LEU A 112 -5.01 -13.30 4.95
CA LEU A 112 -6.21 -12.51 5.30
C LEU A 112 -7.49 -13.35 5.33
N LEU A 113 -7.59 -14.38 4.49
CA LEU A 113 -8.73 -15.31 4.44
C LEU A 113 -8.55 -16.55 5.33
N GLY A 114 -7.39 -16.70 5.95
CA GLY A 114 -7.06 -17.81 6.83
C GLY A 114 -7.70 -17.69 8.20
N GLU A 115 -7.70 -18.79 8.97
CA GLU A 115 -8.39 -18.89 10.27
C GLU A 115 -7.97 -17.81 11.28
N GLU A 116 -6.72 -17.34 11.20
CA GLU A 116 -6.19 -16.35 12.13
C GLU A 116 -6.78 -14.95 11.90
N LEU A 117 -6.73 -14.45 10.66
CA LEU A 117 -7.11 -13.07 10.35
C LEU A 117 -8.52 -12.90 9.81
N ARG A 118 -9.13 -13.96 9.28
CA ARG A 118 -10.47 -13.87 8.72
C ARG A 118 -11.45 -13.34 9.76
N ASP A 119 -12.09 -12.23 9.43
CA ASP A 119 -13.06 -11.54 10.30
C ASP A 119 -12.50 -11.02 11.64
N ASN A 120 -11.17 -11.04 11.81
CA ASN A 120 -10.44 -10.61 13.01
C ASN A 120 -9.53 -9.40 12.76
N VAL A 121 -9.66 -8.74 11.62
CA VAL A 121 -8.86 -7.55 11.27
C VAL A 121 -9.77 -6.32 11.20
N ASP A 122 -9.47 -5.33 12.03
CA ASP A 122 -10.23 -4.07 12.11
C ASP A 122 -9.70 -3.00 11.17
N LEU A 123 -8.37 -2.96 11.03
CA LEU A 123 -7.62 -1.95 10.32
C LEU A 123 -6.50 -2.61 9.51
N LEU A 124 -6.43 -2.25 8.23
CA LEU A 124 -5.31 -2.57 7.34
C LEU A 124 -4.76 -1.30 6.71
N ILE A 125 -3.45 -1.10 6.85
CA ILE A 125 -2.72 0.00 6.24
C ILE A 125 -1.60 -0.57 5.39
N SER A 126 -1.62 -0.30 4.08
CA SER A 126 -0.49 -0.57 3.19
C SER A 126 0.36 0.68 3.06
N PHE A 127 1.66 0.57 3.34
CA PHE A 127 2.59 1.68 3.20
C PHE A 127 3.29 1.65 1.85
N HIS A 128 3.28 2.79 1.18
CA HIS A 128 3.96 3.04 -0.07
C HIS A 128 4.76 4.35 0.03
N THR A 129 5.52 4.64 -1.01
CA THR A 129 6.24 5.90 -1.19
C THR A 129 6.30 6.10 -2.69
N HIS A 130 6.01 7.27 -3.25
CA HIS A 130 5.91 8.59 -2.62
C HIS A 130 4.62 9.31 -3.05
N GLY A 131 4.21 10.32 -2.29
CA GLY A 131 3.20 11.26 -2.74
C GLY A 131 2.43 12.02 -1.67
N GLU A 132 2.64 11.71 -0.39
CA GLU A 132 1.95 12.35 0.74
C GLU A 132 0.42 12.24 0.61
N MET A 133 -0.06 11.01 0.44
CA MET A 133 -1.49 10.70 0.27
C MET A 133 -1.96 9.62 1.23
N ILE A 134 -3.13 9.82 1.84
CA ILE A 134 -3.91 8.76 2.48
C ILE A 134 -5.02 8.36 1.50
N ILE A 135 -4.78 7.26 0.81
CA ILE A 135 -5.63 6.75 -0.25
C ILE A 135 -6.70 5.82 0.35
N LEU A 136 -7.94 6.10 -0.05
CA LEU A 136 -9.14 5.36 0.32
C LEU A 136 -9.60 4.49 -0.86
N PRO A 137 -10.17 3.29 -0.64
CA PRO A 137 -10.90 2.57 -1.68
C PRO A 137 -12.12 3.37 -2.17
N TYR A 138 -12.62 3.18 -3.40
CA TYR A 138 -12.08 2.32 -4.44
C TYR A 138 -11.24 3.12 -5.46
N ASN A 139 -10.30 2.45 -6.12
CA ASN A 139 -9.27 3.04 -6.98
C ASN A 139 -9.36 2.58 -8.45
N HIS A 140 -10.17 1.56 -8.75
CA HIS A 140 -10.39 1.07 -10.12
C HIS A 140 -11.03 2.10 -11.07
N LYS A 141 -11.85 3.02 -10.54
CA LYS A 141 -12.62 3.99 -11.34
C LYS A 141 -12.93 5.25 -10.52
N ARG A 142 -12.96 6.40 -11.20
CA ARG A 142 -13.36 7.69 -10.61
C ARG A 142 -14.80 7.68 -10.14
N ASN A 143 -15.09 8.44 -9.09
CA ASN A 143 -16.42 8.53 -8.47
C ASN A 143 -16.98 7.16 -8.03
N SER A 144 -16.12 6.25 -7.59
CA SER A 144 -16.51 4.95 -7.07
C SER A 144 -16.03 4.80 -5.63
N TYR A 145 -16.97 4.66 -4.70
CA TYR A 145 -16.70 4.71 -3.26
C TYR A 145 -17.36 3.54 -2.54
N PRO A 146 -16.74 3.00 -1.47
CA PRO A 146 -17.40 2.05 -0.58
C PRO A 146 -18.51 2.74 0.22
N GLY A 147 -19.45 1.95 0.76
CA GLY A 147 -20.60 2.49 1.49
C GLY A 147 -20.23 3.28 2.74
N ASP A 148 -19.07 3.02 3.33
CA ASP A 148 -18.52 3.67 4.53
C ASP A 148 -17.40 4.68 4.20
N TYR A 149 -17.33 5.17 2.96
CA TYR A 149 -16.30 6.13 2.53
C TYR A 149 -16.19 7.36 3.44
N HIS A 150 -17.31 7.86 3.94
CA HIS A 150 -17.30 9.03 4.81
C HIS A 150 -16.61 8.75 6.15
N ASP A 151 -16.84 7.58 6.75
CA ASP A 151 -16.14 7.14 7.97
C ASP A 151 -14.64 7.04 7.72
N LEU A 152 -14.25 6.44 6.58
CA LEU A 152 -12.86 6.31 6.19
C LEU A 152 -12.18 7.67 6.04
N GLN A 153 -12.85 8.60 5.36
CA GLN A 153 -12.36 9.94 5.10
C GLN A 153 -12.23 10.77 6.38
N GLN A 154 -13.23 10.72 7.26
CA GLN A 154 -13.16 11.45 8.54
C GLN A 154 -11.99 10.98 9.40
N LEU A 155 -11.78 9.66 9.52
CA LEU A 155 -10.67 9.13 10.31
C LEU A 155 -9.31 9.47 9.68
N ALA A 156 -9.19 9.40 8.35
CA ALA A 156 -7.99 9.83 7.64
C ALA A 156 -7.71 11.33 7.85
N GLN A 157 -8.74 12.17 7.87
CA GLN A 157 -8.62 13.61 8.12
C GLN A 157 -8.06 13.88 9.53
N LYS A 158 -8.63 13.23 10.56
CA LYS A 158 -8.11 13.34 11.93
C LYS A 158 -6.64 12.89 12.02
N ALA A 159 -6.28 11.81 11.33
CA ALA A 159 -4.91 11.31 11.30
C ALA A 159 -3.95 12.29 10.60
N SER A 160 -4.34 12.85 9.45
CA SER A 160 -3.56 13.85 8.70
C SER A 160 -3.37 15.14 9.50
N GLU A 161 -4.43 15.63 10.15
CA GLU A 161 -4.35 16.78 11.06
C GLU A 161 -3.35 16.52 12.19
N LYS A 162 -3.36 15.32 12.77
CA LYS A 162 -2.44 14.97 13.86
C LYS A 162 -0.99 14.82 13.41
N ILE A 163 -0.77 14.41 12.16
CA ILE A 163 0.56 14.39 11.54
C ILE A 163 1.06 15.84 11.37
N ARG A 164 0.20 16.73 10.87
CA ARG A 164 0.53 18.14 10.56
C ARG A 164 0.77 19.00 11.80
N GLU A 165 0.05 18.79 12.90
CA GLU A 165 0.13 19.61 14.13
C GLU A 165 1.57 19.85 14.61
N ASP A 166 2.42 18.83 14.53
CA ASP A 166 3.79 18.84 15.04
C ASP A 166 4.82 18.43 13.97
N GLY A 167 4.40 18.48 12.70
CA GLY A 167 5.14 17.98 11.54
C GLY A 167 5.13 18.98 10.38
N SER A 168 5.70 18.57 9.26
CA SER A 168 5.72 19.40 8.04
C SER A 168 4.92 18.78 6.89
N THR A 169 4.51 17.53 7.02
CA THR A 169 3.78 16.81 5.99
C THR A 169 2.29 17.06 6.07
N ASP A 170 1.67 17.40 4.93
CA ASP A 170 0.22 17.58 4.77
C ASP A 170 -0.30 16.55 3.77
N TYR A 171 -1.02 15.54 4.27
CA TYR A 171 -1.48 14.44 3.41
C TYR A 171 -2.76 14.80 2.68
N GLN A 172 -2.78 14.61 1.36
CA GLN A 172 -4.03 14.62 0.59
C GLN A 172 -4.83 13.35 0.86
N ILE A 173 -6.16 13.46 0.92
CA ILE A 173 -7.05 12.36 1.29
C ILE A 173 -8.11 12.18 0.22
N GLY A 174 -8.27 10.94 -0.25
CA GLY A 174 -9.28 10.58 -1.23
C GLY A 174 -8.96 9.27 -1.92
N THR A 175 -9.67 8.96 -3.00
CA THR A 175 -9.31 7.81 -3.84
C THR A 175 -8.14 8.17 -4.75
N ALA A 176 -7.25 7.22 -5.02
CA ALA A 176 -6.21 7.40 -6.02
C ALA A 176 -6.82 7.63 -7.42
N ALA A 177 -7.97 7.03 -7.71
CA ALA A 177 -8.67 7.24 -8.98
C ALA A 177 -8.98 8.72 -9.25
N ASP A 178 -9.44 9.42 -8.23
CA ASP A 178 -9.82 10.83 -8.31
C ASP A 178 -8.59 11.76 -8.20
N MET A 179 -7.61 11.43 -7.35
CA MET A 179 -6.41 12.26 -7.13
C MET A 179 -5.36 12.14 -8.24
N VAL A 180 -4.99 10.92 -8.64
CA VAL A 180 -3.83 10.67 -9.53
C VAL A 180 -4.17 9.85 -10.78
N GLY A 181 -5.24 9.05 -10.74
CA GLY A 181 -5.73 8.27 -11.87
C GLY A 181 -6.12 6.84 -11.49
N PRO A 182 -7.04 6.22 -12.25
CA PRO A 182 -7.57 4.90 -11.93
C PRO A 182 -6.55 3.78 -12.17
N ALA A 183 -6.63 2.74 -11.34
CA ALA A 183 -5.82 1.54 -11.44
C ALA A 183 -6.62 0.30 -10.99
N THR A 184 -6.57 -0.78 -11.77
CA THR A 184 -7.27 -2.03 -11.45
C THR A 184 -6.33 -3.08 -10.85
N GLY A 185 -6.91 -4.10 -10.22
CA GLY A 185 -6.17 -5.19 -9.57
C GLY A 185 -5.40 -4.78 -8.31
N GLY A 186 -5.81 -3.68 -7.68
CA GLY A 186 -5.18 -3.17 -6.46
C GLY A 186 -5.54 -3.98 -5.22
N ALA A 187 -4.58 -4.10 -4.29
CA ALA A 187 -4.75 -4.83 -3.05
C ALA A 187 -5.83 -4.22 -2.15
N SER A 188 -5.77 -2.90 -1.91
CA SER A 188 -6.71 -2.20 -1.00
C SER A 188 -8.16 -2.32 -1.46
N ASP A 189 -8.41 -2.22 -2.76
CA ASP A 189 -9.74 -2.38 -3.33
C ASP A 189 -10.25 -3.82 -3.16
N TRP A 190 -9.43 -4.82 -3.51
CA TRP A 190 -9.81 -6.23 -3.32
C TRP A 190 -10.09 -6.54 -1.85
N ILE A 191 -9.22 -6.09 -0.94
CA ILE A 191 -9.38 -6.28 0.50
C ILE A 191 -10.69 -5.66 0.98
N LYS A 192 -10.96 -4.40 0.60
CA LYS A 192 -12.17 -3.69 1.02
C LYS A 192 -13.46 -4.34 0.51
N ASN A 193 -13.42 -4.93 -0.68
CA ASN A 193 -14.57 -5.58 -1.29
C ASN A 193 -14.81 -7.01 -0.80
N ASN A 194 -13.74 -7.77 -0.52
CA ASN A 194 -13.81 -9.22 -0.31
C ASN A 194 -13.62 -9.65 1.15
N THR A 195 -13.36 -8.71 2.06
CA THR A 195 -13.19 -8.99 3.50
C THR A 195 -14.13 -8.10 4.33
N SER A 196 -14.28 -8.43 5.60
CA SER A 196 -15.06 -7.63 6.57
C SER A 196 -14.28 -6.47 7.18
N ILE A 197 -13.04 -6.23 6.72
CA ILE A 197 -12.17 -5.19 7.27
C ILE A 197 -12.80 -3.82 7.02
N LYS A 198 -13.16 -3.14 8.11
CA LYS A 198 -13.80 -1.82 8.05
C LYS A 198 -12.81 -0.78 7.54
N TYR A 199 -11.66 -0.63 8.20
CA TYR A 199 -10.72 0.44 7.88
C TYR A 199 -9.60 -0.06 6.98
N VAL A 200 -9.61 0.33 5.71
CA VAL A 200 -8.58 -0.04 4.72
C VAL A 200 -7.98 1.23 4.13
N TYR A 201 -6.66 1.41 4.27
CA TYR A 201 -5.93 2.58 3.79
C TYR A 201 -4.67 2.18 3.03
N VAL A 202 -4.30 3.02 2.07
CA VAL A 202 -2.94 3.07 1.53
C VAL A 202 -2.33 4.40 1.93
N ILE A 203 -1.15 4.40 2.54
CA ILE A 203 -0.44 5.63 2.89
C ILE A 203 0.79 5.74 2.01
N GLU A 204 0.78 6.70 1.09
CA GLU A 204 1.93 7.12 0.30
C GLU A 204 2.74 8.13 1.13
N LEU A 205 3.84 7.67 1.71
CA LEU A 205 4.72 8.47 2.55
C LEU A 205 5.43 9.59 1.76
N PRO A 206 6.09 10.55 2.45
CA PRO A 206 6.95 11.54 1.83
C PRO A 206 7.98 10.93 0.86
N PRO A 207 8.48 11.72 -0.08
CA PRO A 207 8.11 13.13 -0.33
C PRO A 207 6.80 13.29 -1.13
N ASP A 208 6.34 14.53 -1.31
CA ASP A 208 5.23 14.83 -2.23
C ASP A 208 5.55 14.47 -3.70
N LEU A 209 4.52 14.36 -4.54
CA LEU A 209 4.65 13.98 -5.97
C LEU A 209 5.46 14.97 -6.83
N SER A 210 5.66 16.20 -6.38
CA SER A 210 6.44 17.21 -7.10
C SER A 210 7.95 17.08 -6.84
N THR A 211 8.33 16.26 -5.87
CA THR A 211 9.71 16.14 -5.42
C THR A 211 10.56 15.25 -6.33
N SER A 212 11.62 15.83 -6.88
CA SER A 212 12.46 15.21 -7.91
C SER A 212 13.21 13.94 -7.48
N PHE A 213 13.49 13.78 -6.18
CA PHE A 213 14.19 12.58 -5.69
C PHE A 213 13.24 11.42 -5.40
N ALA A 214 11.92 11.63 -5.30
CA ALA A 214 10.90 10.59 -5.18
C ALA A 214 11.31 9.46 -4.19
N PHE A 215 11.66 8.28 -4.72
CA PHE A 215 12.03 7.08 -3.97
C PHE A 215 13.46 7.11 -3.36
N GLN A 216 14.24 8.15 -3.61
CA GLN A 216 15.64 8.29 -3.19
C GLN A 216 15.78 9.10 -1.90
N MET A 217 14.87 8.89 -0.94
CA MET A 217 14.95 9.51 0.38
C MET A 217 16.27 9.17 1.09
N LYS A 218 16.91 10.18 1.66
CA LYS A 218 18.16 10.00 2.42
C LYS A 218 17.86 9.54 3.85
N PRO A 219 18.77 8.76 4.48
CA PRO A 219 18.53 8.20 5.82
C PRO A 219 18.13 9.22 6.90
N HIS A 220 18.61 10.47 6.83
CA HIS A 220 18.27 11.50 7.82
C HIS A 220 16.81 11.97 7.76
N TRP A 221 16.07 11.69 6.68
CA TRP A 221 14.63 11.98 6.59
C TRP A 221 13.75 10.88 7.19
N LEU A 222 14.29 9.67 7.40
CA LEU A 222 13.51 8.53 7.86
C LEU A 222 12.96 8.76 9.28
N TYR A 223 13.81 9.21 10.20
CA TYR A 223 13.40 9.39 11.59
C TYR A 223 12.31 10.46 11.78
N PRO A 224 12.42 11.67 11.18
CA PRO A 224 11.32 12.63 11.17
C PRO A 224 10.03 12.05 10.55
N THR A 225 10.13 11.43 9.37
CA THR A 225 8.98 10.86 8.66
C THR A 225 8.22 9.85 9.52
N PHE A 226 8.92 8.90 10.14
CA PHE A 226 8.29 7.88 10.97
C PHE A 226 7.80 8.43 12.31
N THR A 227 8.42 9.48 12.85
CA THR A 227 7.96 10.15 14.07
C THR A 227 6.63 10.85 13.84
N GLU A 228 6.51 11.59 12.73
CA GLU A 228 5.27 12.26 12.32
C GLU A 228 4.19 11.23 12.01
N LEU A 229 4.51 10.23 11.17
CA LEU A 229 3.59 9.14 10.82
C LEU A 229 3.07 8.40 12.06
N TRP A 230 3.93 8.11 13.03
CA TRP A 230 3.53 7.40 14.25
C TRP A 230 2.42 8.15 15.00
N ARG A 231 2.44 9.49 15.01
CA ARG A 231 1.36 10.29 15.63
C ARG A 231 0.02 10.09 14.93
N GLY A 232 0.01 10.07 13.60
CA GLY A 232 -1.18 9.74 12.82
C GLY A 232 -1.65 8.30 13.05
N LEU A 233 -0.73 7.34 13.14
CA LEU A 233 -1.07 5.94 13.42
C LEU A 233 -1.77 5.75 14.77
N LYS A 234 -1.40 6.54 15.78
CA LYS A 234 -2.11 6.53 17.07
C LYS A 234 -3.57 6.95 16.95
N VAL A 235 -3.92 7.85 16.02
CA VAL A 235 -5.32 8.22 15.77
C VAL A 235 -6.13 7.03 15.28
N PHE A 236 -5.60 6.29 14.30
CA PHE A 236 -6.24 5.07 13.81
C PHE A 236 -6.38 4.03 14.93
N ILE A 237 -5.31 3.77 15.68
CA ILE A 237 -5.31 2.78 16.78
C ILE A 237 -6.35 3.13 17.85
N ASN A 238 -6.42 4.40 18.26
CA ASN A 238 -7.38 4.87 19.25
C ASN A 238 -8.83 4.70 18.77
N GLU A 239 -9.12 4.99 17.50
CA GLU A 239 -10.43 4.79 16.92
C GLU A 239 -10.84 3.30 16.96
N ILE A 240 -9.94 2.37 16.62
CA ILE A 240 -10.24 0.94 16.67
C ILE A 240 -10.59 0.49 18.09
N ILE A 241 -9.80 0.92 19.08
CA ILE A 241 -10.05 0.59 20.49
C ILE A 241 -11.41 1.12 20.94
N GLN A 242 -11.73 2.37 20.62
CA GLN A 242 -13.02 2.98 20.98
C GLN A 242 -14.19 2.27 20.28
N TRP A 243 -14.04 1.94 19.00
CA TRP A 243 -15.07 1.27 18.22
C TRP A 243 -15.38 -0.15 18.76
N ARG A 244 -14.37 -0.88 19.24
CA ARG A 244 -14.55 -2.23 19.82
C ARG A 244 -15.11 -2.24 21.25
N GLU A 245 -15.07 -1.10 21.94
CA GLU A 245 -15.64 -0.93 23.29
C GLU A 245 -17.13 -0.55 23.29
N LEU A 246 -17.68 -0.17 22.13
CA LEU A 246 -19.09 0.17 21.90
C LEU A 246 -19.92 -1.05 21.47
#